data_AF-A0A1Q3D4H4-F1
#
_entry.id   AF-A0A1Q3D4H4-F1
#
_cell.length_a   1.000
_cell.length_b   1.000
_cell.length_c   1.000
_cell.angle_alpha   90.00
_cell.angle_beta   90.00
_cell.angle_gamma   90.00
#
_symmetry.space_group_name_H-M   'P 1'
#
loop_
_entity.id
_entity.type
_entity.pdbx_description
1 polymer ?
#
loop_
_entity_poly.entity_id
_entity_poly.type
_entity_poly.pdbx_seq_one_letter_code
_entity_poly.pdbx_strand_id
1 'polypeptide(L)'
;MSFPRKKSASLSSTISFQNPFNPIQILFLHFLPMGQSQNLVTTIAVVFFSVAKAFSNGGSGLLDKCSSDGDCGAGLYCFSCPQGFSGSRCVRSTITDQFQLLNNSLPFNKYAFLTTHNSYAIEEEPSHTGVPRMTFTNQEDNVTQQLHNGVRGLMLDTYDFDGDVWLCHSNGGKCYDFTAFEPAIDTLREIEAFLSANPEEIVTIILEDYVGPNGLIKVFNESGLMKYWFPLSNMPKNGEDWPLVSDMVNNNQRLIVFTSIESKEASEGIAYQWHYMVENQYGDGGMKAGSCPNRSESAPLVDKSKSLVLVNYFSTIPMKETTCVHNSGDLIDMLKTCYGAAGNRWANFVAVNYYKRSEGGGSFQAVDTLNGMLLCGCDDIHACVGLDTPFGELLPNVEHSNCVRHISCLKQCHFFSALRFKKKKTS
;
A
#
# COMPACT_ATOMS: atom_id res chain seq x y z
N MET A 1 -63.42 24.05 1.29
CA MET A 1 -63.02 24.79 2.51
C MET A 1 -61.64 25.39 2.28
N SER A 2 -61.49 26.64 2.66
CA SER A 2 -60.52 27.62 2.16
C SER A 2 -59.51 28.05 3.24
N PHE A 3 -58.22 27.99 2.89
CA PHE A 3 -57.04 28.75 3.39
C PHE A 3 -56.62 28.63 4.88
N PRO A 4 -55.35 28.98 5.28
CA PRO A 4 -54.29 29.61 4.47
C PRO A 4 -52.87 29.02 4.53
N ARG A 5 -52.12 29.33 3.46
CA ARG A 5 -50.65 29.37 3.36
C ARG A 5 -50.04 30.39 4.33
N LYS A 6 -48.91 30.06 4.98
CA LYS A 6 -47.94 31.02 5.50
C LYS A 6 -46.64 30.95 4.70
N LYS A 7 -46.16 32.13 4.30
CA LYS A 7 -44.86 32.41 3.67
C LYS A 7 -43.74 32.37 4.72
N SER A 8 -42.56 31.93 4.31
CA SER A 8 -41.26 32.22 4.94
C SER A 8 -40.21 32.09 3.83
N ALA A 9 -39.91 33.16 3.09
CA ALA A 9 -38.79 34.07 3.33
C ALA A 9 -37.43 33.35 3.22
N SER A 10 -36.78 33.52 2.06
CA SER A 10 -35.38 33.17 1.83
C SER A 10 -34.47 34.22 2.47
N LEU A 11 -33.42 33.75 3.14
CA LEU A 11 -32.24 34.55 3.42
C LEU A 11 -31.04 33.80 2.87
N SER A 12 -30.46 34.38 1.83
CA SER A 12 -29.14 34.04 1.33
C SER A 12 -28.12 34.71 2.26
N SER A 13 -27.17 33.95 2.78
CA SER A 13 -25.97 34.51 3.40
C SER A 13 -24.76 33.75 2.88
N THR A 14 -23.98 34.45 2.08
CA THR A 14 -22.63 34.13 1.62
C THR A 14 -21.72 33.87 2.82
N ILE A 15 -21.12 32.68 2.90
CA ILE A 15 -20.08 32.36 3.89
C ILE A 15 -18.73 32.75 3.28
N SER A 16 -18.11 33.79 3.84
CA SER A 16 -16.71 34.13 3.65
C SER A 16 -15.90 33.42 4.74
N PHE A 17 -14.90 32.63 4.36
CA PHE A 17 -13.95 32.01 5.28
C PHE A 17 -12.96 33.05 5.79
N GLN A 18 -13.00 33.32 7.09
CA GLN A 18 -11.89 33.90 7.85
C GLN A 18 -11.69 33.11 9.15
N ASN A 19 -10.47 32.57 9.30
CA ASN A 19 -9.92 32.00 10.53
C ASN A 19 -10.13 32.94 11.72
N PRO A 20 -10.38 32.40 12.93
CA PRO A 20 -9.45 32.72 14.01
C PRO A 20 -9.17 31.60 15.02
N PHE A 21 -8.01 31.76 15.66
CA PHE A 21 -7.36 30.94 16.67
C PHE A 21 -8.12 30.77 18.00
N ASN A 22 -7.96 29.57 18.60
CA ASN A 22 -7.80 29.25 20.04
C ASN A 22 -8.92 29.64 21.04
N PRO A 23 -9.64 28.69 21.69
CA PRO A 23 -10.46 29.00 22.85
C PRO A 23 -9.71 28.67 24.16
N ILE A 24 -9.42 29.69 24.97
CA ILE A 24 -9.14 29.52 26.40
C ILE A 24 -10.50 29.34 27.09
N GLN A 25 -10.78 28.15 27.63
CA GLN A 25 -11.92 27.96 28.53
C GLN A 25 -11.60 28.52 29.91
N ILE A 26 -12.30 29.58 30.32
CA ILE A 26 -12.30 30.11 31.69
C ILE A 26 -13.50 29.50 32.40
N LEU A 27 -13.25 28.62 33.37
CA LEU A 27 -14.30 28.07 34.23
C LEU A 27 -14.52 29.02 35.42
N PHE A 28 -15.69 29.65 35.50
CA PHE A 28 -16.11 30.42 36.67
C PHE A 28 -16.89 29.52 37.65
N LEU A 29 -16.36 29.30 38.86
CA LEU A 29 -17.13 28.75 39.97
C LEU A 29 -17.73 29.91 40.78
N HIS A 30 -19.06 29.97 40.84
CA HIS A 30 -19.79 30.89 41.71
C HIS A 30 -20.17 30.18 43.01
N PHE A 31 -19.77 30.74 44.16
CA PHE A 31 -20.33 30.40 45.47
C PHE A 31 -21.28 31.51 45.92
N LEU A 32 -22.51 31.14 46.31
CA LEU A 32 -23.53 32.03 46.87
C LEU A 32 -23.17 32.43 48.32
N PRO A 33 -23.48 33.64 48.80
CA PRO A 33 -23.15 34.06 50.16
C PRO A 33 -24.28 33.75 51.15
N MET A 34 -23.94 33.20 52.32
CA MET A 34 -24.74 33.29 53.54
C MET A 34 -23.98 34.15 54.57
N GLY A 35 -24.66 35.19 55.08
CA GLY A 35 -24.67 35.58 56.50
C GLY A 35 -23.38 36.09 57.17
N GLN A 36 -23.38 37.40 57.44
CA GLN A 36 -22.82 38.11 58.59
C GLN A 36 -21.31 38.12 58.91
N SER A 37 -20.77 39.34 58.85
CA SER A 37 -19.75 39.96 59.70
C SER A 37 -18.47 39.19 60.01
N GLN A 38 -17.39 39.56 59.33
CA GLN A 38 -16.17 40.15 59.90
C GLN A 38 -15.13 40.28 58.77
N ASN A 39 -14.26 41.29 58.87
CA ASN A 39 -13.26 41.65 57.86
C ASN A 39 -12.38 40.44 57.48
N LEU A 40 -12.67 39.84 56.32
CA LEU A 40 -11.87 38.74 55.77
C LEU A 40 -11.02 39.30 54.62
N VAL A 41 -9.73 39.54 54.91
CA VAL A 41 -8.72 39.79 53.89
C VAL A 41 -8.66 38.56 53.00
N THR A 42 -9.19 38.66 51.79
CA THR A 42 -9.22 37.57 50.83
C THR A 42 -7.86 37.53 50.13
N THR A 43 -6.94 36.71 50.62
CA THR A 43 -5.66 36.45 49.95
C THR A 43 -5.92 35.57 48.72
N ILE A 44 -5.95 36.18 47.53
CA ILE A 44 -6.03 35.45 46.27
C ILE A 44 -4.67 34.79 46.02
N ALA A 45 -4.55 33.51 46.37
CA ALA A 45 -3.42 32.69 45.93
C ALA A 45 -3.65 32.29 44.46
N VAL A 46 -3.09 33.07 43.53
CA VAL A 46 -3.00 32.69 42.12
C VAL A 46 -1.98 31.57 42.00
N VAL A 47 -2.45 30.33 42.06
CA VAL A 47 -1.63 29.17 41.70
C VAL A 47 -1.54 29.14 40.18
N PHE A 48 -0.43 29.67 39.65
CA PHE A 48 -0.06 29.43 38.26
C PHE A 48 0.26 27.95 38.12
N PHE A 49 -0.69 27.16 37.62
CA PHE A 49 -0.34 25.92 36.94
C PHE A 49 0.35 26.34 35.65
N SER A 50 1.67 26.43 35.68
CA SER A 50 2.48 26.32 34.49
C SER A 50 2.29 24.92 33.91
N VAL A 51 1.20 24.73 33.17
CA VAL A 51 1.20 23.73 32.11
C VAL A 51 2.20 24.26 31.12
N ALA A 52 3.45 23.84 31.27
CA ALA A 52 4.40 23.89 30.19
C ALA A 52 3.76 23.07 29.06
N LYS A 53 3.02 23.74 28.16
CA LYS A 53 3.02 23.32 26.77
C LYS A 53 4.47 23.49 26.35
N ALA A 54 5.25 22.44 26.57
CA ALA A 54 6.38 22.19 25.73
C ALA A 54 5.81 22.20 24.32
N PHE A 55 5.95 23.33 23.63
CA PHE A 55 6.03 23.30 22.18
C PHE A 55 7.28 22.49 21.90
N SER A 56 7.12 21.16 21.88
CA SER A 56 8.05 20.29 21.19
C SER A 56 8.00 20.81 19.76
N ASN A 57 9.12 21.37 19.32
CA ASN A 57 9.37 21.47 17.90
C ASN A 57 9.40 20.02 17.42
N GLY A 58 8.26 19.54 16.93
CA GLY A 58 8.04 18.15 16.56
C GLY A 58 9.14 17.63 15.65
N GLY A 59 9.49 16.36 15.85
CA GLY A 59 10.51 15.71 15.04
C GLY A 59 11.15 14.51 15.73
N SER A 60 10.44 13.80 16.61
CA SER A 60 10.89 12.46 17.01
C SER A 60 11.00 11.58 15.77
N GLY A 61 12.17 10.96 15.62
CA GLY A 61 12.51 10.11 14.49
C GLY A 61 11.85 8.74 14.60
N LEU A 62 12.10 7.90 13.59
CA LEU A 62 11.63 6.52 13.62
C LEU A 62 12.10 5.82 14.91
N LEU A 63 11.19 5.09 15.56
CA LEU A 63 11.38 4.37 16.83
C LEU A 63 11.48 5.23 18.10
N ASP A 64 11.50 6.56 17.99
CA ASP A 64 11.47 7.42 19.18
C ASP A 64 10.12 7.31 19.91
N LYS A 65 10.15 7.42 21.23
CA LYS A 65 8.93 7.37 22.05
C LYS A 65 8.02 8.55 21.73
N CYS A 66 6.71 8.31 21.72
CA CYS A 66 5.69 9.31 21.45
C CYS A 66 4.47 9.11 22.36
N SER A 67 3.64 10.13 22.50
CA SER A 67 2.34 10.07 23.17
C SER A 67 1.18 10.43 22.25
N SER A 68 1.45 11.15 21.15
CA SER A 68 0.47 11.51 20.11
C SER A 68 1.15 11.63 18.75
N ASP A 69 0.37 11.60 17.67
CA ASP A 69 0.91 11.73 16.29
C ASP A 69 1.71 13.02 16.08
N GLY A 70 1.36 14.10 16.79
CA GLY A 70 2.06 15.38 16.71
C GLY A 70 3.48 15.37 17.27
N ASP A 71 3.89 14.31 17.98
CA ASP A 71 5.27 14.15 18.45
C ASP A 71 6.20 13.66 17.32
N CYS A 72 5.63 12.98 16.33
CA CYS A 72 6.37 12.29 15.27
C CYS A 72 6.68 13.20 14.08
N GLY A 73 7.82 12.96 13.43
CA GLY A 73 8.20 13.63 12.19
C GLY A 73 7.25 13.32 11.01
N ALA A 74 7.37 14.09 9.93
CA ALA A 74 6.58 13.86 8.71
C ALA A 74 6.78 12.43 8.17
N GLY A 75 5.68 11.80 7.74
CA GLY A 75 5.68 10.41 7.28
C GLY A 75 5.76 9.36 8.40
N LEU A 76 5.63 9.79 9.66
CA LEU A 76 5.55 8.94 10.84
C LEU A 76 4.27 9.24 11.63
N TYR A 77 3.81 8.27 12.42
CA TYR A 77 2.70 8.42 13.35
C TYR A 77 2.97 7.68 14.66
N CYS A 78 2.27 8.06 15.73
CA CYS A 78 2.48 7.48 17.04
C CYS A 78 1.68 6.19 17.21
N PHE A 79 2.38 5.07 17.38
CA PHE A 79 1.75 3.77 17.38
C PHE A 79 2.23 2.87 18.52
N SER A 80 1.34 1.98 18.98
CA SER A 80 1.63 0.95 19.96
C SER A 80 1.37 -0.43 19.36
N CYS A 81 2.34 -1.34 19.52
CA CYS A 81 2.22 -2.75 19.15
C CYS A 81 2.48 -3.60 20.40
N PRO A 82 1.48 -3.87 21.25
CA PRO A 82 1.69 -4.60 22.50
C PRO A 82 2.29 -6.00 22.33
N GLN A 83 2.12 -6.62 21.15
CA GLN A 83 2.70 -7.93 20.81
C GLN A 83 4.19 -7.86 20.46
N GLY A 84 4.68 -6.69 20.04
CA GLY A 84 6.07 -6.48 19.62
C GLY A 84 6.90 -5.69 20.63
N PHE A 85 6.35 -4.61 21.18
CA PHE A 85 7.04 -3.72 22.12
C PHE A 85 6.11 -3.05 23.13
N SER A 86 6.68 -2.58 24.25
CA SER A 86 5.94 -1.86 25.29
C SER A 86 5.88 -0.34 25.02
N GLY A 87 4.71 0.26 25.24
CA GLY A 87 4.48 1.69 25.08
C GLY A 87 4.16 2.09 23.63
N SER A 88 4.40 3.36 23.30
CA SER A 88 4.20 3.91 21.96
C SER A 88 5.49 4.52 21.42
N ARG A 89 5.69 4.40 20.10
CA ARG A 89 6.80 5.02 19.37
C ARG A 89 6.37 5.47 17.99
N CYS A 90 7.15 6.37 17.40
CA CYS A 90 6.96 6.81 16.03
C CYS A 90 7.28 5.67 15.05
N VAL A 91 6.30 5.28 14.26
CA VAL A 91 6.43 4.27 13.20
C VAL A 91 6.05 4.88 11.86
N ARG A 92 6.50 4.29 10.75
CA ARG A 92 6.33 4.83 9.41
C ARG A 92 4.88 4.71 8.94
N SER A 93 4.39 5.76 8.27
CA SER A 93 3.02 5.84 7.73
C SER A 93 2.94 6.10 6.23
N THR A 94 4.07 6.38 5.57
CA THR A 94 4.10 6.71 4.13
C THR A 94 5.28 6.07 3.42
N ILE A 95 5.10 5.78 2.13
CA ILE A 95 6.15 5.24 1.25
C ILE A 95 7.25 6.26 0.96
N THR A 96 8.42 5.76 0.53
CA THR A 96 9.39 6.56 -0.22
C THR A 96 9.03 6.49 -1.70
N ASP A 97 8.76 7.64 -2.30
CA ASP A 97 8.49 7.70 -3.74
C ASP A 97 9.76 7.37 -4.54
N GLN A 98 9.82 6.15 -5.06
CA GLN A 98 10.96 5.64 -5.81
C GLN A 98 11.18 6.38 -7.14
N PHE A 99 10.12 6.93 -7.73
CA PHE A 99 10.20 7.64 -9.01
C PHE A 99 10.79 9.04 -8.81
N GLN A 100 10.42 9.72 -7.72
CA GLN A 100 10.99 11.02 -7.37
C GLN A 100 12.40 10.89 -6.77
N LEU A 101 12.67 9.83 -6.00
CA LEU A 101 13.98 9.62 -5.39
C LEU A 101 15.07 9.32 -6.43
N LEU A 102 14.74 8.56 -7.48
CA LEU A 102 15.69 8.11 -8.50
C LEU A 102 15.29 8.54 -9.91
N ASN A 103 14.36 7.80 -10.53
CA ASN A 103 13.68 8.12 -11.78
C ASN A 103 12.66 7.02 -12.11
N ASN A 104 11.80 7.29 -13.08
CA ASN A 104 10.83 6.36 -13.67
C ASN A 104 11.30 5.77 -15.03
N SER A 105 12.62 5.72 -15.27
CA SER A 105 13.18 5.37 -16.59
C SER A 105 13.43 3.88 -16.81
N LEU A 106 13.00 3.01 -15.88
CA LEU A 106 13.12 1.56 -16.03
C LEU A 106 11.77 0.90 -16.37
N PRO A 107 11.79 -0.34 -16.90
CA PRO A 107 10.58 -1.15 -17.06
C PRO A 107 9.78 -1.29 -15.77
N PHE A 108 8.45 -1.33 -15.87
CA PHE A 108 7.56 -1.48 -14.70
C PHE A 108 7.91 -2.67 -13.79
N ASN A 109 8.31 -3.81 -14.37
CA ASN A 109 8.75 -5.00 -13.62
C ASN A 109 10.14 -4.88 -12.98
N LYS A 110 10.78 -3.70 -13.00
CA LYS A 110 11.97 -3.38 -12.19
C LYS A 110 11.65 -2.61 -10.92
N TYR A 111 10.38 -2.33 -10.66
CA TYR A 111 9.95 -1.68 -9.43
C TYR A 111 9.14 -2.64 -8.56
N ALA A 112 9.08 -2.32 -7.27
CA ALA A 112 8.25 -2.98 -6.29
C ALA A 112 7.20 -2.02 -5.72
N PHE A 113 6.01 -2.56 -5.47
CA PHE A 113 4.85 -1.82 -5.02
C PHE A 113 4.25 -2.45 -3.78
N LEU A 114 3.85 -1.60 -2.83
CA LEU A 114 3.03 -2.02 -1.71
C LEU A 114 1.64 -2.39 -2.21
N THR A 115 1.15 -3.55 -1.81
CA THR A 115 -0.17 -4.07 -2.13
C THR A 115 -0.98 -4.27 -0.85
N THR A 116 -2.25 -3.86 -0.85
CA THR A 116 -3.17 -4.18 0.25
C THR A 116 -4.08 -5.33 -0.14
N HIS A 117 -4.17 -6.34 0.73
CA HIS A 117 -5.10 -7.47 0.57
C HIS A 117 -6.51 -7.02 0.98
N ASN A 118 -7.51 -7.33 0.14
CA ASN A 118 -8.89 -6.88 0.32
C ASN A 118 -8.98 -5.41 0.69
N SER A 119 -8.46 -4.55 -0.19
CA SER A 119 -8.25 -3.11 0.06
C SER A 119 -9.53 -2.37 0.49
N TYR A 120 -10.68 -2.87 0.10
CA TYR A 120 -12.00 -2.33 0.42
C TYR A 120 -12.56 -2.79 1.78
N ALA A 121 -11.97 -3.83 2.39
CA ALA A 121 -12.49 -4.43 3.61
C ALA A 121 -12.08 -3.60 4.84
N ILE A 122 -12.71 -2.44 5.02
CA ILE A 122 -12.31 -1.41 5.99
C ILE A 122 -12.98 -1.63 7.34
N GLU A 123 -12.20 -1.50 8.41
CA GLU A 123 -12.68 -1.56 9.79
C GLU A 123 -13.61 -0.39 10.12
N GLU A 124 -14.68 -0.68 10.88
CA GLU A 124 -15.70 0.30 11.31
C GLU A 124 -16.47 1.00 10.17
N GLU A 125 -16.25 0.61 8.92
CA GLU A 125 -16.99 1.15 7.79
C GLU A 125 -18.49 0.77 7.89
N PRO A 126 -19.41 1.74 7.72
CA PRO A 126 -20.84 1.47 7.81
C PRO A 126 -21.33 0.45 6.78
N SER A 127 -22.34 -0.34 7.16
CA SER A 127 -23.00 -1.24 6.21
C SER A 127 -23.81 -0.48 5.17
N HIS A 128 -23.61 -0.83 3.89
CA HIS A 128 -24.35 -0.29 2.75
C HIS A 128 -25.65 -1.07 2.45
N THR A 129 -25.81 -2.26 3.02
CA THR A 129 -27.01 -3.11 2.84
C THR A 129 -28.06 -2.90 3.93
N GLY A 130 -27.70 -2.19 5.01
CA GLY A 130 -28.52 -2.07 6.21
C GLY A 130 -28.51 -3.32 7.11
N VAL A 131 -27.80 -4.38 6.72
CA VAL A 131 -27.58 -5.58 7.53
C VAL A 131 -26.22 -5.47 8.24
N PRO A 132 -26.12 -5.78 9.55
CA PRO A 132 -24.84 -5.80 10.25
C PRO A 132 -23.83 -6.74 9.58
N ARG A 133 -22.63 -6.21 9.34
CA ARG A 133 -21.54 -6.95 8.68
C ARG A 133 -20.97 -8.02 9.60
N MET A 134 -20.91 -9.25 9.11
CA MET A 134 -20.43 -10.45 9.81
C MET A 134 -19.36 -11.15 8.97
N THR A 135 -18.28 -10.43 8.70
CA THR A 135 -17.11 -10.92 7.98
C THR A 135 -15.86 -10.18 8.47
N PHE A 136 -14.70 -10.56 7.96
CA PHE A 136 -13.43 -9.97 8.38
C PHE A 136 -13.13 -8.66 7.67
N THR A 137 -12.36 -7.80 8.34
CA THR A 137 -11.79 -6.56 7.80
C THR A 137 -10.29 -6.73 7.65
N ASN A 138 -9.69 -6.01 6.71
CA ASN A 138 -8.30 -6.13 6.34
C ASN A 138 -7.53 -4.81 6.47
N GLN A 139 -8.21 -3.67 6.44
CA GLN A 139 -7.57 -2.35 6.44
C GLN A 139 -8.27 -1.39 7.42
N GLU A 140 -7.53 -0.38 7.90
CA GLU A 140 -8.07 0.71 8.73
C GLU A 140 -8.30 2.01 7.93
N ASP A 141 -7.51 2.20 6.87
CA ASP A 141 -7.58 3.36 5.99
C ASP A 141 -8.47 3.01 4.78
N ASN A 142 -9.28 3.96 4.30
CA ASN A 142 -10.02 3.78 3.04
C ASN A 142 -9.08 3.76 1.82
N VAL A 143 -9.60 3.44 0.63
CA VAL A 143 -8.76 3.27 -0.57
C VAL A 143 -8.05 4.57 -0.94
N THR A 144 -8.72 5.73 -0.81
CA THR A 144 -8.09 7.04 -1.00
C THR A 144 -6.89 7.24 -0.07
N GLN A 145 -7.02 6.93 1.22
CA GLN A 145 -5.94 7.04 2.20
C GLN A 145 -4.82 6.03 1.93
N GLN A 146 -5.15 4.79 1.55
CA GLN A 146 -4.17 3.79 1.12
C GLN A 146 -3.30 4.30 -0.03
N LEU A 147 -3.93 4.83 -1.07
CA LEU A 147 -3.23 5.42 -2.23
C LEU A 147 -2.39 6.63 -1.84
N HIS A 148 -2.90 7.55 -1.01
CA HIS A 148 -2.12 8.69 -0.52
C HIS A 148 -0.91 8.29 0.33
N ASN A 149 -1.01 7.19 1.07
CA ASN A 149 0.09 6.66 1.88
C ASN A 149 1.11 5.85 1.07
N GLY A 150 0.84 5.63 -0.23
CA GLY A 150 1.79 5.01 -1.17
C GLY A 150 1.49 3.59 -1.60
N VAL A 151 0.31 3.05 -1.25
CA VAL A 151 -0.16 1.79 -1.83
C VAL A 151 -0.36 1.99 -3.34
N ARG A 152 0.08 1.03 -4.14
CA ARG A 152 -0.08 1.04 -5.61
C ARG A 152 -0.57 -0.29 -6.18
N GLY A 153 -0.66 -1.33 -5.37
CA GLY A 153 -1.40 -2.56 -5.66
C GLY A 153 -2.66 -2.66 -4.78
N LEU A 154 -3.80 -2.99 -5.38
CA LEU A 154 -5.06 -3.18 -4.66
C LEU A 154 -5.62 -4.56 -5.02
N MET A 155 -5.86 -5.41 -4.03
CA MET A 155 -6.56 -6.68 -4.22
C MET A 155 -8.04 -6.50 -3.88
N LEU A 156 -8.92 -6.84 -4.82
CA LEU A 156 -10.36 -6.67 -4.67
C LEU A 156 -11.09 -7.97 -5.02
N ASP A 157 -12.01 -8.39 -4.16
CA ASP A 157 -12.90 -9.51 -4.45
C ASP A 157 -14.21 -8.94 -4.98
N THR A 158 -14.54 -9.28 -6.23
CA THR A 158 -15.68 -8.72 -6.96
C THR A 158 -16.76 -9.77 -7.17
N TYR A 159 -18.02 -9.40 -6.91
CA TYR A 159 -19.17 -10.29 -6.97
C TYR A 159 -20.36 -9.62 -7.66
N ASP A 160 -21.17 -10.40 -8.38
CA ASP A 160 -22.53 -9.99 -8.72
C ASP A 160 -23.40 -10.01 -7.45
N PHE A 161 -23.95 -8.85 -7.07
CA PHE A 161 -24.81 -8.72 -5.91
C PHE A 161 -25.78 -7.54 -6.07
N ASP A 162 -27.01 -7.70 -5.62
CA ASP A 162 -28.06 -6.67 -5.69
C ASP A 162 -28.22 -5.97 -7.06
N GLY A 163 -27.97 -6.71 -8.15
CA GLY A 163 -28.09 -6.20 -9.52
C GLY A 163 -26.88 -5.42 -10.06
N ASP A 164 -25.82 -5.27 -9.27
CA ASP A 164 -24.58 -4.56 -9.64
C ASP A 164 -23.33 -5.36 -9.24
N VAL A 165 -22.15 -4.78 -9.50
CA VAL A 165 -20.86 -5.33 -9.05
C VAL A 165 -20.53 -4.79 -7.67
N TRP A 166 -20.30 -5.68 -6.72
CA TRP A 166 -19.99 -5.36 -5.33
C TRP A 166 -18.65 -5.93 -4.90
N LEU A 167 -18.09 -5.31 -3.86
CA LEU A 167 -16.93 -5.81 -3.14
C LEU A 167 -17.40 -6.55 -1.89
N CYS A 168 -17.05 -7.83 -1.78
CA CYS A 168 -17.55 -8.69 -0.71
C CYS A 168 -16.48 -9.63 -0.18
N HIS A 169 -16.29 -9.65 1.14
CA HIS A 169 -15.40 -10.62 1.78
C HIS A 169 -16.20 -11.91 2.07
N SER A 170 -16.40 -12.70 1.03
CA SER A 170 -17.33 -13.85 1.02
C SER A 170 -16.63 -15.16 0.60
N ASN A 171 -17.41 -16.23 0.42
CA ASN A 171 -16.89 -17.51 -0.08
C ASN A 171 -17.89 -18.19 -1.03
N GLY A 172 -17.39 -19.16 -1.80
CA GLY A 172 -18.21 -19.98 -2.70
C GLY A 172 -18.78 -19.22 -3.89
N GLY A 173 -18.15 -18.11 -4.29
CA GLY A 173 -18.57 -17.29 -5.44
C GLY A 173 -19.92 -16.61 -5.27
N LYS A 174 -20.35 -16.37 -4.02
CA LYS A 174 -21.62 -15.68 -3.73
C LYS A 174 -21.42 -14.62 -2.66
N CYS A 175 -21.93 -13.42 -2.92
CA CYS A 175 -22.02 -12.36 -1.92
C CYS A 175 -23.35 -12.43 -1.14
N TYR A 176 -23.32 -12.02 0.11
CA TYR A 176 -24.47 -11.93 1.01
C TYR A 176 -24.51 -10.56 1.68
N ASP A 177 -25.69 -10.12 2.14
CA ASP A 177 -25.84 -8.80 2.78
C ASP A 177 -24.87 -8.58 3.95
N PHE A 178 -24.54 -9.64 4.70
CA PHE A 178 -23.64 -9.60 5.85
C PHE A 178 -22.16 -9.77 5.49
N THR A 179 -21.82 -10.08 4.24
CA THR A 179 -20.44 -10.14 3.74
C THR A 179 -20.11 -9.02 2.74
N ALA A 180 -21.12 -8.27 2.31
CA ALA A 180 -20.98 -7.10 1.44
C ALA A 180 -20.34 -5.92 2.18
N PHE A 181 -19.36 -5.29 1.52
CA PHE A 181 -18.80 -4.04 1.96
C PHE A 181 -19.51 -2.89 1.29
N GLU A 182 -19.28 -2.71 -0.02
CA GLU A 182 -19.83 -1.60 -0.80
C GLU A 182 -19.96 -1.96 -2.30
N PRO A 183 -20.75 -1.20 -3.08
CA PRO A 183 -20.71 -1.26 -4.53
C PRO A 183 -19.29 -0.96 -5.06
N ALA A 184 -18.80 -1.77 -6.00
CA ALA A 184 -17.44 -1.62 -6.52
C ALA A 184 -17.19 -0.25 -7.20
N ILE A 185 -18.25 0.39 -7.70
CA ILE A 185 -18.17 1.72 -8.31
C ILE A 185 -17.62 2.79 -7.35
N ASP A 186 -17.80 2.65 -6.04
CA ASP A 186 -17.37 3.64 -5.05
C ASP A 186 -15.84 3.58 -4.86
N THR A 187 -15.28 2.40 -4.53
CA THR A 187 -13.82 2.18 -4.56
C THR A 187 -13.20 2.57 -5.92
N LEU A 188 -13.82 2.20 -7.06
CA LEU A 188 -13.25 2.52 -8.38
C LEU A 188 -13.24 4.04 -8.66
N ARG A 189 -14.19 4.81 -8.11
CA ARG A 189 -14.18 6.28 -8.17
C ARG A 189 -13.11 6.90 -7.28
N GLU A 190 -12.79 6.29 -6.14
CA GLU A 190 -11.63 6.72 -5.33
C GLU A 190 -10.32 6.58 -6.14
N ILE A 191 -10.16 5.45 -6.84
CA ILE A 191 -9.00 5.20 -7.71
C ILE A 191 -8.96 6.19 -8.88
N GLU A 192 -10.10 6.48 -9.50
CA GLU A 192 -10.18 7.45 -10.60
C GLU A 192 -9.79 8.85 -10.13
N ALA A 193 -10.34 9.30 -9.00
CA ALA A 193 -10.03 10.59 -8.42
C ALA A 193 -8.53 10.70 -8.09
N PHE A 194 -7.93 9.64 -7.55
CA PHE A 194 -6.50 9.58 -7.29
C PHE A 194 -5.66 9.66 -8.57
N LEU A 195 -5.95 8.84 -9.59
CA LEU A 195 -5.20 8.87 -10.85
C LEU A 195 -5.40 10.20 -11.61
N SER A 196 -6.55 10.84 -11.47
CA SER A 196 -6.81 12.15 -12.04
C SER A 196 -6.01 13.25 -11.33
N ALA A 197 -5.87 13.17 -10.00
CA ALA A 197 -5.10 14.14 -9.23
C ALA A 197 -3.59 13.93 -9.33
N ASN A 198 -3.13 12.71 -9.61
CA ASN A 198 -1.72 12.33 -9.61
C ASN A 198 -1.32 11.76 -10.99
N PRO A 199 -0.93 12.61 -11.96
CA PRO A 199 -0.73 12.20 -13.35
C PRO A 199 0.50 11.30 -13.57
N GLU A 200 1.45 11.29 -12.64
CA GLU A 200 2.68 10.50 -12.71
C GLU A 200 2.55 9.10 -12.08
N GLU A 201 1.40 8.80 -11.48
CA GLU A 201 1.18 7.58 -10.71
C GLU A 201 0.58 6.46 -11.55
N ILE A 202 0.96 5.22 -11.21
CA ILE A 202 0.41 3.98 -11.80
C ILE A 202 -0.21 3.13 -10.69
N VAL A 203 -1.44 2.67 -10.90
CA VAL A 203 -2.15 1.77 -9.97
C VAL A 203 -2.36 0.40 -10.62
N THR A 204 -2.15 -0.66 -9.85
CA THR A 204 -2.45 -2.04 -10.23
C THR A 204 -3.64 -2.56 -9.41
N ILE A 205 -4.65 -3.10 -10.07
CA ILE A 205 -5.78 -3.80 -9.45
C ILE A 205 -5.66 -5.29 -9.76
N ILE A 206 -5.79 -6.13 -8.74
CA ILE A 206 -5.76 -7.59 -8.83
C ILE A 206 -7.10 -8.11 -8.34
N LEU A 207 -7.91 -8.67 -9.25
CA LEU A 207 -9.28 -9.06 -8.98
C LEU A 207 -9.40 -10.55 -8.68
N GLU A 208 -9.94 -10.88 -7.51
CA GLU A 208 -10.63 -12.16 -7.33
C GLU A 208 -12.05 -12.01 -7.88
N ASP A 209 -12.32 -12.64 -9.01
CA ASP A 209 -13.44 -12.29 -9.87
C ASP A 209 -14.54 -13.37 -9.88
N TYR A 210 -15.71 -13.00 -9.36
CA TYR A 210 -16.94 -13.79 -9.36
C TYR A 210 -18.08 -13.09 -10.13
N VAL A 211 -17.73 -12.13 -11.00
CA VAL A 211 -18.69 -11.31 -11.75
C VAL A 211 -19.01 -11.97 -13.08
N GLY A 212 -20.27 -11.94 -13.48
CA GLY A 212 -20.73 -12.42 -14.78
C GLY A 212 -20.16 -11.62 -15.97
N PRO A 213 -20.40 -12.09 -17.21
CA PRO A 213 -19.85 -11.48 -18.40
C PRO A 213 -20.17 -9.98 -18.52
N ASN A 214 -19.16 -9.16 -18.81
CA ASN A 214 -19.21 -7.71 -19.01
C ASN A 214 -19.54 -6.85 -17.77
N GLY A 215 -19.80 -7.45 -16.59
CA GLY A 215 -20.08 -6.67 -15.39
C GLY A 215 -18.90 -5.78 -14.98
N LEU A 216 -17.68 -6.32 -15.06
CA LEU A 216 -16.45 -5.57 -14.77
C LEU A 216 -16.23 -4.44 -15.78
N ILE A 217 -16.32 -4.71 -17.08
CA ILE A 217 -16.15 -3.68 -18.11
C ILE A 217 -17.17 -2.55 -17.97
N LYS A 218 -18.43 -2.87 -17.62
CA LYS A 218 -19.46 -1.87 -17.34
C LYS A 218 -19.03 -0.96 -16.19
N VAL A 219 -18.66 -1.51 -15.04
CA VAL A 219 -18.33 -0.71 -13.85
C VAL A 219 -17.03 0.08 -14.03
N PHE A 220 -16.01 -0.47 -14.71
CA PHE A 220 -14.80 0.28 -15.06
C PHE A 220 -15.10 1.45 -16.02
N ASN A 221 -15.98 1.28 -16.99
CA ASN A 221 -16.40 2.37 -17.87
C ASN A 221 -17.17 3.45 -17.10
N GLU A 222 -18.11 3.06 -16.24
CA GLU A 222 -18.90 3.98 -15.41
C GLU A 222 -18.05 4.75 -14.39
N SER A 223 -16.98 4.14 -13.87
CA SER A 223 -16.03 4.80 -12.97
C SER A 223 -15.18 5.86 -13.68
N GLY A 224 -15.05 5.80 -15.00
CA GLY A 224 -14.17 6.67 -15.79
C GLY A 224 -12.72 6.18 -15.90
N LEU A 225 -12.40 5.01 -15.34
CA LEU A 225 -11.04 4.46 -15.31
C LEU A 225 -10.52 3.96 -16.66
N MET A 226 -11.39 3.66 -17.63
CA MET A 226 -10.98 3.13 -18.94
C MET A 226 -9.99 4.04 -19.70
N LYS A 227 -9.98 5.35 -19.43
CA LYS A 227 -9.00 6.30 -20.01
C LYS A 227 -7.56 6.08 -19.52
N TYR A 228 -7.38 5.35 -18.41
CA TYR A 228 -6.08 5.00 -17.84
C TYR A 228 -5.64 3.56 -18.17
N TRP A 229 -6.50 2.77 -18.81
CA TRP A 229 -6.32 1.33 -18.96
C TRP A 229 -5.03 0.96 -19.72
N PHE A 230 -4.21 0.11 -19.11
CA PHE A 230 -3.03 -0.44 -19.77
C PHE A 230 -3.44 -1.58 -20.72
N PRO A 231 -3.18 -1.47 -22.04
CA PRO A 231 -3.74 -2.39 -23.01
C PRO A 231 -3.03 -3.75 -23.03
N LEU A 232 -3.79 -4.83 -23.17
CA LEU A 232 -3.26 -6.21 -23.28
C LEU A 232 -2.20 -6.38 -24.37
N SER A 233 -2.34 -5.67 -25.50
CA SER A 233 -1.39 -5.71 -26.61
C SER A 233 0.02 -5.27 -26.22
N ASN A 234 0.14 -4.47 -25.16
CA ASN A 234 1.40 -3.94 -24.66
C ASN A 234 1.92 -4.70 -23.43
N MET A 235 1.17 -5.69 -22.92
CA MET A 235 1.66 -6.52 -21.82
C MET A 235 2.70 -7.52 -22.34
N PRO A 236 3.89 -7.58 -21.73
CA PRO A 236 4.96 -8.45 -22.19
C PRO A 236 4.60 -9.92 -21.98
N LYS A 237 5.20 -10.78 -22.80
CA LYS A 237 5.05 -12.23 -22.72
C LYS A 237 6.41 -12.86 -22.47
N ASN A 238 6.40 -14.10 -21.98
CA ASN A 238 7.61 -14.92 -21.83
C ASN A 238 8.72 -14.26 -20.97
N GLY A 239 8.33 -13.51 -19.94
CA GLY A 239 9.27 -12.91 -19.00
C GLY A 239 9.95 -11.64 -19.49
N GLU A 240 9.53 -11.09 -20.63
CA GLU A 240 10.07 -9.84 -21.16
C GLU A 240 9.76 -8.65 -20.24
N ASP A 241 10.56 -7.60 -20.41
CA ASP A 241 10.39 -6.35 -19.69
C ASP A 241 9.11 -5.64 -20.12
N TRP A 242 8.43 -5.06 -19.14
CA TRP A 242 7.29 -4.19 -19.36
C TRP A 242 7.75 -2.87 -20.01
N PRO A 243 6.84 -2.05 -20.58
CA PRO A 243 7.20 -0.70 -20.98
C PRO A 243 7.83 0.10 -19.82
N LEU A 244 8.62 1.11 -20.18
CA LEU A 244 9.17 2.03 -19.20
C LEU A 244 8.03 2.72 -18.45
N VAL A 245 8.19 2.91 -17.14
CA VAL A 245 7.19 3.63 -16.34
C VAL A 245 6.93 5.02 -16.91
N SER A 246 7.98 5.72 -17.35
CA SER A 246 7.87 7.00 -18.06
C SER A 246 6.97 6.94 -19.29
N ASP A 247 7.05 5.86 -20.08
CA ASP A 247 6.25 5.70 -21.29
C ASP A 247 4.79 5.36 -20.96
N MET A 248 4.57 4.55 -19.93
CA MET A 248 3.23 4.25 -19.42
C MET A 248 2.54 5.55 -18.95
N VAL A 249 3.25 6.38 -18.20
CA VAL A 249 2.77 7.69 -17.73
C VAL A 249 2.50 8.64 -18.91
N ASN A 250 3.45 8.81 -19.82
CA ASN A 250 3.32 9.70 -20.97
C ASN A 250 2.16 9.33 -21.90
N ASN A 251 1.84 8.03 -22.01
CA ASN A 251 0.73 7.53 -22.79
C ASN A 251 -0.60 7.47 -22.01
N ASN A 252 -0.62 7.92 -20.75
CA ASN A 252 -1.73 7.81 -19.82
C ASN A 252 -2.25 6.37 -19.65
N GLN A 253 -1.37 5.38 -19.76
CA GLN A 253 -1.65 3.95 -19.56
C GLN A 253 -1.23 3.55 -18.13
N ARG A 254 -1.96 4.07 -17.16
CA ARG A 254 -1.57 4.13 -15.74
C ARG A 254 -2.41 3.23 -14.81
N LEU A 255 -3.27 2.40 -15.38
CA LEU A 255 -4.07 1.43 -14.66
C LEU A 255 -3.84 0.03 -15.23
N ILE A 256 -3.20 -0.85 -14.47
CA ILE A 256 -3.06 -2.27 -14.81
C ILE A 256 -4.14 -3.04 -14.06
N VAL A 257 -4.89 -3.90 -14.74
CA VAL A 257 -5.94 -4.71 -14.10
C VAL A 257 -5.77 -6.17 -14.47
N PHE A 258 -5.70 -7.02 -13.45
CA PHE A 258 -5.67 -8.47 -13.56
C PHE A 258 -6.98 -9.08 -13.06
N THR A 259 -7.43 -10.16 -13.68
CA THR A 259 -8.55 -11.01 -13.24
C THR A 259 -8.09 -12.44 -12.97
N SER A 260 -8.73 -13.11 -12.02
CA SER A 260 -8.58 -14.54 -11.73
C SER A 260 -9.29 -15.46 -12.74
N ILE A 261 -10.03 -14.91 -13.72
CA ILE A 261 -10.83 -15.69 -14.70
C ILE A 261 -10.19 -15.67 -16.09
N GLU A 262 -9.67 -16.83 -16.54
CA GLU A 262 -8.95 -16.98 -17.80
C GLU A 262 -9.74 -16.51 -19.03
N SER A 263 -11.03 -16.85 -19.11
CA SER A 263 -11.86 -16.54 -20.28
C SER A 263 -12.02 -15.03 -20.52
N LYS A 264 -11.91 -14.20 -19.49
CA LYS A 264 -12.09 -12.75 -19.57
C LYS A 264 -10.96 -12.03 -20.27
N GLU A 265 -9.78 -12.62 -20.38
CA GLU A 265 -8.71 -12.05 -21.21
C GLU A 265 -9.13 -11.99 -22.68
N ALA A 266 -9.73 -13.08 -23.19
CA ALA A 266 -10.20 -13.15 -24.56
C ALA A 266 -11.54 -12.43 -24.78
N SER A 267 -12.48 -12.54 -23.83
CA SER A 267 -13.83 -12.01 -24.01
C SER A 267 -13.99 -10.54 -23.62
N GLU A 268 -13.23 -10.05 -22.64
CA GLU A 268 -13.39 -8.72 -22.05
C GLU A 268 -12.13 -7.86 -22.13
N GLY A 269 -10.98 -8.47 -22.45
CA GLY A 269 -9.71 -7.75 -22.53
C GLY A 269 -9.08 -7.43 -21.15
N ILE A 270 -9.47 -8.17 -20.10
CA ILE A 270 -8.90 -8.05 -18.76
C ILE A 270 -7.82 -9.12 -18.58
N ALA A 271 -6.61 -8.72 -18.18
CA ALA A 271 -5.46 -9.62 -18.17
C ALA A 271 -5.65 -10.79 -17.21
N TYR A 272 -5.44 -12.01 -17.68
CA TYR A 272 -5.49 -13.17 -16.81
C TYR A 272 -4.22 -13.23 -15.98
N GLN A 273 -4.35 -13.06 -14.66
CA GLN A 273 -3.23 -12.94 -13.72
C GLN A 273 -2.10 -13.96 -13.94
N TRP A 274 -2.47 -15.24 -14.08
CA TRP A 274 -1.52 -16.35 -14.19
C TRP A 274 -0.75 -16.38 -15.52
N HIS A 275 -1.08 -15.52 -16.48
CA HIS A 275 -0.26 -15.27 -17.66
C HIS A 275 0.96 -14.38 -17.37
N TYR A 276 0.93 -13.55 -16.32
CA TYR A 276 1.88 -12.46 -16.13
C TYR A 276 2.68 -12.52 -14.82
N MET A 277 2.14 -13.13 -13.77
CA MET A 277 2.80 -13.21 -12.47
C MET A 277 2.85 -14.63 -11.89
N VAL A 278 3.88 -14.88 -11.08
CA VAL A 278 3.92 -15.99 -10.11
C VAL A 278 3.61 -15.48 -8.71
N GLU A 279 2.98 -16.33 -7.90
CA GLU A 279 2.47 -15.93 -6.58
C GLU A 279 2.64 -17.04 -5.54
N ASN A 280 3.10 -16.66 -4.34
CA ASN A 280 3.17 -17.59 -3.22
C ASN A 280 1.79 -17.83 -2.58
N GLN A 281 1.69 -18.88 -1.78
CA GLN A 281 0.49 -19.22 -1.05
C GLN A 281 0.02 -18.03 -0.19
N TYR A 282 -1.29 -17.80 -0.12
CA TYR A 282 -1.89 -16.78 0.74
C TYR A 282 -2.16 -17.31 2.16
N GLY A 283 -2.57 -16.42 3.05
CA GLY A 283 -2.93 -16.77 4.43
C GLY A 283 -1.74 -17.35 5.19
N ASP A 284 -2.03 -18.17 6.21
CA ASP A 284 -0.99 -18.77 7.05
C ASP A 284 -0.05 -19.70 6.25
N GLY A 285 -0.50 -20.19 5.09
CA GLY A 285 0.32 -20.95 4.16
C GLY A 285 1.47 -20.14 3.55
N GLY A 286 1.27 -18.84 3.35
CA GLY A 286 2.25 -17.87 2.85
C GLY A 286 3.22 -17.34 3.89
N MET A 287 2.90 -17.53 5.17
CA MET A 287 3.66 -16.97 6.29
C MET A 287 4.64 -17.96 6.93
N LYS A 288 4.84 -19.13 6.34
CA LYS A 288 5.70 -20.19 6.91
C LYS A 288 7.17 -19.80 6.86
N ALA A 289 7.76 -19.48 8.00
CA ALA A 289 9.18 -19.11 8.10
C ALA A 289 10.10 -20.07 7.33
N GLY A 290 10.93 -19.52 6.44
CA GLY A 290 11.87 -20.27 5.61
C GLY A 290 11.25 -21.08 4.45
N SER A 291 9.94 -20.96 4.20
CA SER A 291 9.26 -21.63 3.09
C SER A 291 8.33 -20.67 2.34
N CYS A 292 8.49 -20.60 1.02
CA CYS A 292 7.63 -19.80 0.14
C CYS A 292 7.00 -20.71 -0.94
N PRO A 293 5.97 -21.49 -0.59
CA PRO A 293 5.28 -22.35 -1.55
C PRO A 293 4.45 -21.50 -2.53
N ASN A 294 4.33 -21.91 -3.80
CA ASN A 294 3.38 -21.29 -4.72
C ASN A 294 1.94 -21.68 -4.37
N ARG A 295 0.97 -20.82 -4.71
CA ARG A 295 -0.44 -21.22 -4.71
C ARG A 295 -0.77 -22.11 -5.90
N SER A 296 -1.88 -22.85 -5.80
CA SER A 296 -2.28 -23.89 -6.75
C SER A 296 -2.49 -23.41 -8.18
N GLU A 297 -3.01 -22.21 -8.35
CA GLU A 297 -3.36 -21.61 -9.64
C GLU A 297 -2.13 -20.96 -10.30
N SER A 298 -1.14 -20.60 -9.49
CA SER A 298 0.13 -20.05 -9.95
C SER A 298 1.02 -21.15 -10.53
N ALA A 299 1.75 -20.80 -11.60
CA ALA A 299 2.94 -21.54 -11.99
C ALA A 299 3.98 -21.60 -10.84
N PRO A 300 4.93 -22.54 -10.84
CA PRO A 300 6.01 -22.57 -9.86
C PRO A 300 6.75 -21.23 -9.80
N LEU A 301 7.13 -20.75 -8.61
CA LEU A 301 7.76 -19.42 -8.45
C LEU A 301 9.04 -19.23 -9.27
N VAL A 302 9.73 -20.33 -9.59
CA VAL A 302 10.93 -20.34 -10.43
C VAL A 302 10.64 -20.09 -11.92
N ASP A 303 9.37 -20.10 -12.35
CA ASP A 303 8.97 -19.88 -13.74
C ASP A 303 9.21 -18.41 -14.14
N LYS A 304 10.21 -18.22 -15.00
CA LYS A 304 10.62 -16.90 -15.50
C LYS A 304 9.87 -16.49 -16.77
N SER A 305 8.96 -17.31 -17.29
CA SER A 305 8.04 -16.90 -18.37
C SER A 305 7.01 -15.87 -17.90
N LYS A 306 6.87 -15.70 -16.58
CA LYS A 306 6.08 -14.67 -15.91
C LYS A 306 7.03 -13.59 -15.39
N SER A 307 6.89 -12.36 -15.87
CA SER A 307 7.84 -11.29 -15.54
C SER A 307 7.62 -10.68 -14.16
N LEU A 308 6.44 -10.87 -13.56
CA LEU A 308 6.09 -10.33 -12.25
C LEU A 308 6.13 -11.40 -11.15
N VAL A 309 6.48 -10.98 -9.94
CA VAL A 309 6.45 -11.80 -8.72
C VAL A 309 5.61 -11.11 -7.66
N LEU A 310 4.59 -11.81 -7.14
CA LEU A 310 3.75 -11.34 -6.04
C LEU A 310 4.02 -12.17 -4.78
N VAL A 311 4.21 -11.49 -3.65
CA VAL A 311 4.34 -12.12 -2.33
C VAL A 311 3.16 -11.72 -1.44
N ASN A 312 2.30 -12.68 -1.16
CA ASN A 312 1.31 -12.65 -0.09
C ASN A 312 1.99 -12.90 1.25
N TYR A 313 1.84 -11.95 2.19
CA TYR A 313 2.30 -12.12 3.55
C TYR A 313 1.28 -11.56 4.54
N PHE A 314 0.25 -12.35 4.80
CA PHE A 314 -0.84 -12.03 5.72
C PHE A 314 -1.48 -13.31 6.24
N SER A 315 -2.06 -13.26 7.44
CA SER A 315 -2.69 -14.42 8.07
C SER A 315 -4.06 -14.72 7.45
N THR A 316 -4.50 -15.98 7.55
CA THR A 316 -5.82 -16.41 7.03
C THR A 316 -6.96 -15.64 7.69
N ILE A 317 -6.83 -15.45 9.01
CA ILE A 317 -7.72 -14.58 9.79
C ILE A 317 -6.94 -13.27 10.01
N PRO A 318 -7.41 -12.12 9.50
CA PRO A 318 -6.69 -10.85 9.56
C PRO A 318 -6.73 -10.26 10.98
N MET A 319 -5.91 -10.80 11.88
CA MET A 319 -5.82 -10.34 13.27
C MET A 319 -5.05 -9.01 13.36
N LYS A 320 -5.77 -7.94 13.67
CA LYS A 320 -5.25 -6.57 13.78
C LYS A 320 -4.11 -6.43 14.80
N GLU A 321 -4.19 -7.16 15.91
CA GLU A 321 -3.27 -7.02 17.04
C GLU A 321 -1.87 -7.60 16.76
N THR A 322 -1.78 -8.66 15.95
CA THR A 322 -0.52 -9.33 15.62
C THR A 322 0.11 -8.81 14.34
N THR A 323 -0.67 -8.12 13.50
CA THR A 323 -0.23 -7.62 12.20
C THR A 323 0.97 -6.67 12.30
N CYS A 324 1.12 -5.92 13.39
CA CYS A 324 2.28 -5.06 13.59
C CYS A 324 3.61 -5.83 13.68
N VAL A 325 3.61 -7.06 14.23
CA VAL A 325 4.80 -7.93 14.24
C VAL A 325 5.02 -8.51 12.85
N HIS A 326 3.96 -9.05 12.23
CA HIS A 326 4.03 -9.63 10.88
C HIS A 326 4.59 -8.64 9.86
N ASN A 327 4.07 -7.42 9.80
CA ASN A 327 4.49 -6.39 8.84
C ASN A 327 5.89 -5.81 9.11
N SER A 328 6.68 -6.37 10.02
CA SER A 328 7.99 -5.85 10.44
C SER A 328 9.13 -6.78 10.02
N GLY A 329 9.93 -7.31 10.96
CA GLY A 329 11.08 -8.16 10.63
C GLY A 329 10.70 -9.43 9.86
N ASP A 330 9.59 -10.07 10.26
CA ASP A 330 9.15 -11.33 9.66
C ASP A 330 8.79 -11.18 8.17
N LEU A 331 8.21 -10.03 7.78
CA LEU A 331 7.94 -9.70 6.38
C LEU A 331 9.23 -9.61 5.56
N ILE A 332 10.27 -8.94 6.07
CA ILE A 332 11.57 -8.83 5.38
C ILE A 332 12.21 -10.21 5.19
N ASP A 333 12.13 -11.06 6.21
CA ASP A 333 12.66 -12.43 6.15
C ASP A 333 11.88 -13.30 5.15
N MET A 334 10.56 -13.12 5.05
CA MET A 334 9.77 -13.78 4.02
C MET A 334 10.14 -13.29 2.62
N LEU A 335 10.34 -11.98 2.41
CA LEU A 335 10.75 -11.46 1.10
C LEU A 335 12.08 -12.07 0.64
N LYS A 336 13.05 -12.24 1.56
CA LYS A 336 14.32 -12.94 1.29
C LYS A 336 14.12 -14.43 0.99
N THR A 337 13.20 -15.08 1.71
CA THR A 337 12.83 -16.48 1.48
C THR A 337 12.22 -16.67 0.08
N CYS A 338 11.26 -15.82 -0.27
CA CYS A 338 10.59 -15.84 -1.57
C CYS A 338 11.52 -15.43 -2.71
N TYR A 339 12.49 -14.55 -2.49
CA TYR A 339 13.54 -14.24 -3.48
C TYR A 339 14.28 -15.51 -3.95
N GLY A 340 14.69 -16.36 -3.01
CA GLY A 340 15.33 -17.64 -3.32
C GLY A 340 14.38 -18.59 -4.04
N ALA A 341 13.14 -18.73 -3.55
CA ALA A 341 12.12 -19.59 -4.15
C ALA A 341 11.70 -19.13 -5.57
N ALA A 342 11.75 -17.83 -5.86
CA ALA A 342 11.43 -17.24 -7.15
C ALA A 342 12.59 -17.27 -8.16
N GLY A 343 13.64 -18.05 -7.89
CA GLY A 343 14.79 -18.20 -8.77
C GLY A 343 15.67 -16.95 -8.83
N ASN A 344 15.90 -16.34 -7.66
CA ASN A 344 16.66 -15.11 -7.46
C ASN A 344 16.00 -13.90 -8.14
N ARG A 345 14.69 -13.73 -7.94
CA ARG A 345 13.93 -12.56 -8.40
C ARG A 345 13.22 -11.93 -7.22
N TRP A 346 13.45 -10.64 -7.00
CA TRP A 346 12.76 -9.88 -5.96
C TRP A 346 11.31 -9.65 -6.36
N ALA A 347 10.44 -9.55 -5.34
CA ALA A 347 9.02 -9.33 -5.55
C ALA A 347 8.75 -7.96 -6.18
N ASN A 348 7.80 -7.91 -7.10
CA ASN A 348 7.24 -6.66 -7.64
C ASN A 348 6.04 -6.19 -6.82
N PHE A 349 5.36 -7.11 -6.14
CA PHE A 349 4.21 -6.79 -5.28
C PHE A 349 4.37 -7.50 -3.94
N VAL A 350 4.12 -6.78 -2.86
CA VAL A 350 4.06 -7.33 -1.51
C VAL A 350 2.70 -7.02 -0.90
N ALA A 351 1.88 -8.05 -0.73
CA ALA A 351 0.51 -7.94 -0.25
C ALA A 351 0.42 -8.19 1.26
N VAL A 352 -0.19 -7.26 1.99
CA VAL A 352 -0.33 -7.29 3.45
C VAL A 352 -1.73 -6.85 3.92
N ASN A 353 -2.10 -7.24 5.14
CA ASN A 353 -3.21 -6.64 5.90
C ASN A 353 -2.70 -5.48 6.77
N TYR A 354 -3.57 -4.54 7.14
CA TYR A 354 -3.32 -3.39 8.02
C TYR A 354 -1.96 -2.73 7.80
N TYR A 355 -1.68 -2.36 6.55
CA TYR A 355 -0.33 -2.07 6.04
C TYR A 355 0.50 -1.06 6.87
N LYS A 356 -0.13 -0.13 7.60
CA LYS A 356 0.56 0.85 8.47
C LYS A 356 1.00 0.29 9.82
N ARG A 357 0.38 -0.79 10.29
CA ARG A 357 0.72 -1.39 11.59
C ARG A 357 2.09 -2.01 11.49
N SER A 358 3.02 -1.55 12.31
CA SER A 358 4.38 -2.10 12.35
C SER A 358 5.10 -1.81 13.66
N GLU A 359 6.29 -2.35 13.78
CA GLU A 359 7.25 -2.07 14.85
C GLU A 359 8.18 -0.90 14.52
N GLY A 360 8.01 -0.22 13.38
CA GLY A 360 8.96 0.78 12.93
C GLY A 360 8.77 1.12 11.46
N GLY A 361 9.69 0.66 10.61
CA GLY A 361 9.64 0.91 9.17
C GLY A 361 8.52 0.15 8.44
N GLY A 362 8.20 -1.06 8.91
CA GLY A 362 7.04 -1.81 8.48
C GLY A 362 7.03 -2.23 7.01
N SER A 363 5.82 -2.35 6.45
CA SER A 363 5.60 -2.63 5.04
C SER A 363 6.23 -1.59 4.10
N PHE A 364 6.33 -0.34 4.54
CA PHE A 364 7.02 0.72 3.79
C PHE A 364 8.53 0.49 3.71
N GLN A 365 9.16 -0.01 4.78
CA GLN A 365 10.57 -0.41 4.74
C GLN A 365 10.77 -1.64 3.86
N ALA A 366 9.81 -2.58 3.88
CA ALA A 366 9.86 -3.74 3.01
C ALA A 366 9.91 -3.37 1.52
N VAL A 367 9.14 -2.36 1.11
CA VAL A 367 9.17 -1.86 -0.27
C VAL A 367 10.44 -1.06 -0.58
N ASP A 368 11.00 -0.31 0.38
CA ASP A 368 12.32 0.33 0.21
C ASP A 368 13.41 -0.73 -0.02
N THR A 369 13.38 -1.84 0.71
CA THR A 369 14.31 -2.96 0.53
C THR A 369 14.13 -3.63 -0.83
N LEU A 370 12.89 -3.88 -1.25
CA LEU A 370 12.63 -4.47 -2.57
C LEU A 370 13.11 -3.56 -3.70
N ASN A 371 12.80 -2.27 -3.66
CA ASN A 371 13.25 -1.33 -4.67
C ASN A 371 14.77 -1.09 -4.62
N GLY A 372 15.38 -1.03 -3.43
CA GLY A 372 16.84 -0.97 -3.32
C GLY A 372 17.50 -2.17 -4.01
N MET A 373 16.95 -3.36 -3.79
CA MET A 373 17.46 -4.58 -4.39
C MET A 373 17.23 -4.67 -5.91
N LEU A 374 16.05 -4.25 -6.39
CA LEU A 374 15.72 -4.26 -7.80
C LEU A 374 16.49 -3.19 -8.61
N LEU A 375 16.70 -2.00 -8.04
CA LEU A 375 17.21 -0.84 -8.76
C LEU A 375 18.74 -0.71 -8.68
N CYS A 376 19.34 -1.06 -7.53
CA CYS A 376 20.79 -0.91 -7.34
C CYS A 376 21.47 -2.06 -6.56
N GLY A 377 20.72 -3.07 -6.12
CA GLY A 377 21.25 -4.20 -5.33
C GLY A 377 21.61 -3.85 -3.89
N CYS A 378 20.97 -2.84 -3.31
CA CYS A 378 21.17 -2.44 -1.91
C CYS A 378 19.95 -2.81 -1.06
N ASP A 379 20.16 -3.02 0.25
CA ASP A 379 19.06 -3.39 1.17
C ASP A 379 18.08 -2.24 1.46
N ASP A 380 18.33 -1.05 0.90
CA ASP A 380 17.52 0.16 1.05
C ASP A 380 17.65 1.05 -0.20
N ILE A 381 16.54 1.53 -0.73
CA ILE A 381 16.50 2.41 -1.91
C ILE A 381 17.24 3.74 -1.72
N HIS A 382 17.30 4.29 -0.51
CA HIS A 382 18.02 5.54 -0.25
C HIS A 382 19.53 5.38 -0.47
N ALA A 383 20.07 4.16 -0.37
CA ALA A 383 21.46 3.87 -0.71
C ALA A 383 21.73 3.87 -2.23
N CYS A 384 20.69 3.89 -3.06
CA CYS A 384 20.85 4.01 -4.51
C CYS A 384 21.18 5.44 -4.98
N VAL A 385 20.92 6.47 -4.15
CA VAL A 385 21.13 7.87 -4.53
C VAL A 385 22.62 8.14 -4.74
N GLY A 386 22.96 8.70 -5.91
CA GLY A 386 24.36 9.01 -6.28
C GLY A 386 25.15 7.81 -6.79
N LEU A 387 24.54 6.63 -6.93
CA LEU A 387 25.09 5.55 -7.73
C LEU A 387 24.79 5.86 -9.21
N ASP A 388 25.69 6.58 -9.88
CA ASP A 388 25.52 7.13 -11.25
C ASP A 388 25.41 6.07 -12.37
N THR A 389 25.08 4.83 -12.07
CA THR A 389 25.17 3.73 -13.03
C THR A 389 24.08 2.69 -12.79
N PRO A 390 23.26 2.38 -13.81
CA PRO A 390 22.45 1.18 -13.82
C PRO A 390 23.34 -0.03 -13.52
N PHE A 391 22.76 -1.08 -12.93
CA PHE A 391 23.43 -2.32 -12.49
C PHE A 391 24.37 -2.98 -13.54
N GLY A 392 24.33 -2.54 -14.81
CA GLY A 392 25.15 -3.02 -15.93
C GLY A 392 26.53 -2.36 -16.18
N GLU A 393 26.92 -1.23 -15.55
CA GLU A 393 28.18 -0.52 -15.91
C GLU A 393 29.08 -0.06 -14.74
N LEU A 394 28.85 -0.50 -13.50
CA LEU A 394 29.75 -0.16 -12.38
C LEU A 394 31.08 -0.92 -12.43
N LEU A 395 32.20 -0.19 -12.44
CA LEU A 395 33.57 -0.72 -12.37
C LEU A 395 33.84 -1.50 -11.07
N PRO A 396 34.74 -2.50 -11.09
CA PRO A 396 34.79 -3.56 -10.08
C PRO A 396 35.21 -3.24 -8.63
N ASN A 397 35.46 -1.99 -8.24
CA ASN A 397 36.26 -1.70 -7.05
C ASN A 397 35.65 -0.74 -6.01
N VAL A 398 34.32 -0.69 -5.84
CA VAL A 398 33.73 0.06 -4.71
C VAL A 398 32.75 -0.83 -3.94
N GLU A 399 33.22 -1.42 -2.84
CA GLU A 399 32.35 -2.00 -1.81
C GLU A 399 31.69 -0.84 -1.04
N HIS A 400 30.39 -0.63 -1.25
CA HIS A 400 29.56 0.11 -0.29
C HIS A 400 28.96 -0.91 0.67
N SER A 401 29.13 -0.69 1.98
CA SER A 401 28.89 -1.65 3.06
C SER A 401 27.48 -2.22 3.18
N ASN A 402 26.50 -1.70 2.42
CA ASN A 402 25.09 -2.11 2.43
C ASN A 402 24.55 -2.56 1.06
N CYS A 403 25.42 -2.78 0.07
CA CYS A 403 25.02 -3.18 -1.27
C CYS A 403 25.65 -4.52 -1.66
N VAL A 404 24.80 -5.49 -2.00
CA VAL A 404 25.25 -6.82 -2.41
C VAL A 404 25.43 -6.86 -3.92
N ARG A 405 26.68 -6.96 -4.35
CA ARG A 405 27.01 -7.29 -5.74
C ARG A 405 26.67 -8.76 -6.00
N HIS A 406 25.56 -9.04 -6.67
CA HIS A 406 25.34 -10.39 -7.20
C HIS A 406 26.35 -10.65 -8.33
N ILE A 407 27.46 -11.33 -8.01
CA ILE A 407 28.37 -11.92 -9.00
C ILE A 407 27.65 -13.11 -9.65
N SER A 408 26.77 -12.82 -10.59
CA SER A 408 26.14 -13.80 -11.45
C SER A 408 26.56 -13.46 -12.89
N CYS A 409 27.33 -14.34 -13.51
CA CYS A 409 27.73 -14.31 -14.93
C CYS A 409 29.04 -13.59 -15.35
N LEU A 410 30.16 -13.83 -14.67
CA LEU A 410 31.51 -13.62 -15.27
C LEU A 410 32.47 -14.82 -15.15
N LYS A 411 32.15 -15.85 -14.34
CA LYS A 411 33.02 -17.03 -14.20
C LYS A 411 32.92 -18.06 -15.34
N GLN A 412 31.98 -17.92 -16.28
CA GLN A 412 31.90 -18.81 -17.46
C GLN A 412 32.58 -18.25 -18.72
N CYS A 413 32.80 -16.94 -18.83
CA CYS A 413 33.52 -16.36 -19.97
C CYS A 413 35.05 -16.54 -19.88
N HIS A 414 35.62 -16.65 -18.67
CA HIS A 414 37.06 -16.85 -18.51
C HIS A 414 37.54 -18.30 -18.71
N PHE A 415 36.64 -19.29 -18.67
CA PHE A 415 37.03 -20.69 -18.90
C PHE A 415 37.11 -21.07 -20.39
N PHE A 416 36.41 -20.37 -21.28
CA PHE A 416 36.47 -20.64 -22.73
C PHE A 416 37.60 -19.89 -23.46
N SER A 417 38.13 -18.80 -22.90
CA SER A 417 39.28 -18.08 -23.50
C SER A 417 40.63 -18.79 -23.24
N ALA A 418 40.76 -19.48 -22.10
CA ALA A 418 42.00 -20.18 -21.73
C ALA A 418 42.30 -21.45 -22.57
N LEU A 419 41.30 -22.00 -23.27
CA LEU A 419 41.47 -23.18 -24.14
C LEU A 419 41.82 -22.84 -25.61
N ARG A 420 41.71 -21.58 -26.05
CA ARG A 420 42.10 -21.17 -27.42
C ARG A 420 43.55 -20.71 -27.55
N PHE A 421 44.25 -20.42 -26.46
CA PHE A 421 45.66 -19.95 -26.50
C PHE A 421 46.73 -21.03 -26.37
N LYS A 422 46.35 -22.31 -26.16
CA LYS A 422 47.33 -23.43 -26.05
C LYS A 422 47.54 -24.25 -27.32
N LYS A 423 47.00 -23.85 -28.48
CA LYS A 423 47.15 -24.59 -29.76
C LYS A 423 47.90 -23.88 -30.90
N LYS A 424 48.63 -22.81 -30.61
CA LYS A 424 49.56 -22.17 -31.57
C LYS A 424 50.93 -21.95 -30.94
N LYS A 425 51.71 -23.02 -30.76
CA LYS A 425 53.18 -23.00 -30.59
C LYS A 425 53.75 -24.42 -30.68
N THR A 426 53.60 -25.04 -31.85
CA THR A 426 54.42 -26.17 -32.31
C THR A 426 54.39 -26.20 -33.83
N SER A 427 55.37 -25.52 -34.44
CA SER A 427 55.93 -25.76 -35.77
C SER A 427 57.10 -24.81 -35.94
#